data_AF-A0A556PDI8-F1
#
_entry.id   AF-A0A556PDI8-F1
#
_cell.length_a   1.000
_cell.length_b   1.000
_cell.length_c   1.000
_cell.angle_alpha   90.00
_cell.angle_beta   90.00
_cell.angle_gamma   90.00
#
_symmetry.space_group_name_H-M   'P 1'
#
loop_
_entity.id
_entity.type
_entity.pdbx_description
1 polymer ?
#
loop_
_entity_poly.entity_id
_entity_poly.type
_entity_poly.pdbx_seq_one_letter_code
_entity_poly.pdbx_strand_id
1 'polypeptide(L)'
;MKRHEGLIPLSHHHHHALVVSKSLKEIGTGKSDKTYKVILRELIDFWEKDGNEHFRDEEEVLIPLYLRFENEPDIDLIKKVLYQHAEIRGMIAAIRNNQQADHEQLNLLGYLLEEHVRLEERELFPIIEKAVPDNYLYQASGNFHKDSYSGY
;
A
#
# COMPACT_ATOMS: atom_id res chain seq x y z
N MET A 1 -9.95 -8.98 -14.75
CA MET A 1 -10.12 -7.70 -15.47
C MET A 1 -8.75 -7.09 -15.64
N LYS A 2 -8.42 -6.46 -16.77
CA LYS A 2 -7.15 -5.73 -16.91
C LYS A 2 -7.31 -4.41 -16.13
N ARG A 3 -6.34 -4.07 -15.27
CA ARG A 3 -6.28 -2.80 -14.52
C ARG A 3 -6.33 -1.62 -15.51
N HIS A 4 -7.13 -0.60 -15.20
CA HIS A 4 -7.19 0.63 -15.99
C HIS A 4 -5.83 1.32 -15.99
N GLU A 5 -5.42 1.89 -17.12
CA GLU A 5 -4.06 2.45 -17.29
C GLU A 5 -3.71 3.52 -16.25
N GLY A 6 -4.68 4.35 -15.88
CA GLY A 6 -4.50 5.36 -14.85
C GLY A 6 -4.20 4.81 -13.44
N LEU A 7 -4.53 3.54 -13.15
CA LEU A 7 -4.26 2.91 -11.85
C LEU A 7 -3.05 1.95 -11.87
N ILE A 8 -2.45 1.72 -13.04
CA ILE A 8 -1.25 0.89 -13.16
C ILE A 8 -0.10 1.37 -12.27
N PRO A 9 0.17 2.69 -12.12
CA PRO A 9 1.25 3.15 -11.24
C PRO A 9 1.07 2.68 -9.78
N LEU A 10 -0.14 2.81 -9.23
CA LEU A 10 -0.44 2.34 -7.87
C LEU A 10 -0.33 0.82 -7.76
N SER A 11 -0.81 0.07 -8.76
CA SER A 11 -0.59 -1.38 -8.83
C SER A 11 0.89 -1.78 -8.94
N HIS A 12 1.76 -0.94 -9.51
CA HIS A 12 3.20 -1.17 -9.51
C HIS A 12 3.81 -0.96 -8.13
N HIS A 13 3.41 0.08 -7.40
CA HIS A 13 3.82 0.32 -6.01
C HIS A 13 3.52 -0.91 -5.13
N HIS A 14 2.37 -1.55 -5.34
CA HIS A 14 1.98 -2.79 -4.64
C HIS A 14 2.95 -3.96 -4.83
N HIS A 15 3.65 -4.05 -5.96
CA HIS A 15 4.62 -5.11 -6.17
C HIS A 15 5.72 -5.07 -5.10
N HIS A 16 6.24 -3.88 -4.81
CA HIS A 16 7.28 -3.70 -3.81
C HIS A 16 6.75 -3.94 -2.39
N ALA A 17 5.55 -3.46 -2.08
CA ALA A 17 4.87 -3.75 -0.82
C ALA A 17 4.72 -5.26 -0.57
N LEU A 18 4.38 -6.04 -1.59
CA LEU A 18 4.27 -7.51 -1.49
C LEU A 18 5.62 -8.20 -1.28
N VAL A 19 6.71 -7.69 -1.87
CA VAL A 19 8.07 -8.21 -1.64
C VAL A 19 8.50 -7.97 -0.19
N VAL A 20 8.25 -6.78 0.35
CA VAL A 20 8.53 -6.44 1.75
C VAL A 20 7.66 -7.28 2.69
N SER A 21 6.35 -7.36 2.42
CA SER A 21 5.41 -8.21 3.17
C SER A 21 5.88 -9.67 3.26
N LYS A 22 6.32 -10.25 2.14
CA LYS A 22 6.85 -11.62 2.12
C LYS A 22 8.06 -11.76 3.04
N SER A 23 9.02 -10.85 2.93
CA SER A 23 10.23 -10.86 3.76
C SER A 23 9.89 -10.76 5.26
N LEU A 24 8.92 -9.92 5.60
CA LEU A 24 8.42 -9.75 6.96
C LEU A 24 7.74 -10.99 7.53
N LYS A 25 6.99 -11.75 6.72
CA LYS A 25 6.33 -13.00 7.16
C LYS A 25 7.30 -14.18 7.30
N GLU A 26 8.41 -14.16 6.56
CA GLU A 26 9.38 -15.26 6.58
C GLU A 26 10.40 -15.15 7.72
N ILE A 27 10.51 -13.98 8.37
CA ILE A 27 11.43 -13.77 9.50
C ILE A 27 11.12 -14.74 10.65
N GLY A 28 12.16 -15.33 11.24
CA GLY A 28 12.02 -16.29 12.34
C GLY A 28 11.51 -17.68 11.95
N THR A 29 11.11 -17.91 10.69
CA THR A 29 10.57 -19.20 10.23
C THR A 29 11.61 -20.17 9.66
N GLY A 30 12.86 -19.72 9.51
CA GLY A 30 13.92 -20.47 8.80
C GLY A 30 13.77 -20.50 7.27
N LYS A 31 12.72 -19.86 6.71
CA LYS A 31 12.51 -19.71 5.27
C LYS A 31 13.18 -18.47 4.67
N SER A 32 13.62 -17.54 5.52
CA SER A 32 14.28 -16.31 5.08
C SER A 32 15.79 -16.49 5.07
N ASP A 33 16.43 -16.15 3.96
CA ASP A 33 17.89 -16.04 3.84
C ASP A 33 18.41 -14.69 4.39
N LYS A 34 17.51 -13.76 4.76
CA LYS A 34 17.85 -12.42 5.22
C LYS A 34 17.92 -12.37 6.74
N THR A 35 18.89 -11.61 7.25
CA THR A 35 18.99 -11.32 8.69
C THR A 35 17.92 -10.31 9.12
N TYR A 36 17.54 -10.34 10.40
CA TYR A 36 16.63 -9.35 11.00
C TYR A 36 17.00 -7.89 10.65
N LYS A 37 18.29 -7.55 10.74
CA LYS A 37 18.79 -6.20 10.43
C LYS A 37 18.60 -5.81 8.96
N VAL A 38 18.71 -6.77 8.05
CA VAL A 38 18.50 -6.52 6.61
C VAL A 38 17.01 -6.31 6.34
N ILE A 39 16.14 -7.15 6.90
CA ILE A 39 14.69 -7.04 6.73
C ILE A 39 14.18 -5.70 7.28
N LEU A 40 14.63 -5.29 8.47
CA LEU A 40 14.29 -3.97 9.00
C LEU A 40 14.74 -2.83 8.10
N ARG A 41 15.98 -2.88 7.60
CA ARG A 41 16.49 -1.84 6.71
C ARG A 41 15.63 -1.74 5.45
N GLU A 42 15.32 -2.87 4.83
CA GLU A 42 14.47 -2.91 3.62
C GLU A 42 13.06 -2.38 3.89
N LEU A 43 12.46 -2.72 5.03
CA LEU A 43 11.17 -2.17 5.45
C LEU A 43 11.22 -0.64 5.57
N ILE A 44 12.23 -0.11 6.28
CA ILE A 44 12.36 1.34 6.48
C ILE A 44 12.66 2.05 5.16
N ASP A 45 13.56 1.51 4.34
CA ASP A 45 13.89 2.06 3.02
C ASP A 45 12.66 2.09 2.11
N PHE A 46 11.86 1.02 2.07
CA PHE A 46 10.59 0.98 1.35
C PHE A 46 9.62 2.05 1.85
N TRP A 47 9.45 2.13 3.17
CA TRP A 47 8.47 3.04 3.76
C TRP A 47 8.81 4.51 3.50
N GLU A 48 10.09 4.87 3.63
CA GLU A 48 10.55 6.25 3.46
C GLU A 48 10.56 6.70 2.00
N LYS A 49 10.66 5.77 1.04
CA LYS A 49 10.76 6.10 -0.39
C LYS A 49 9.43 5.99 -1.13
N ASP A 50 8.63 4.97 -0.83
CA ASP A 50 7.40 4.68 -1.59
C ASP A 50 6.18 4.51 -0.68
N GLY A 51 6.26 3.63 0.34
CA GLY A 51 5.07 3.17 1.07
C GLY A 51 4.25 4.31 1.70
N ASN A 52 4.93 5.33 2.24
CA ASN A 52 4.27 6.49 2.82
C ASN A 52 3.55 7.36 1.76
N GLU A 53 4.19 7.57 0.61
CA GLU A 53 3.65 8.41 -0.48
C GLU A 53 2.54 7.67 -1.24
N HIS A 54 2.61 6.35 -1.34
CA HIS A 54 1.54 5.53 -1.91
C HIS A 54 0.20 5.77 -1.21
N PHE A 55 0.18 5.69 0.12
CA PHE A 55 -1.03 6.01 0.88
C PHE A 55 -1.50 7.45 0.68
N ARG A 56 -0.57 8.40 0.48
CA ARG A 56 -0.95 9.80 0.20
C ARG A 56 -1.57 9.95 -1.18
N ASP A 57 -1.07 9.25 -2.19
CA ASP A 57 -1.71 9.24 -3.51
C ASP A 57 -3.15 8.74 -3.43
N GLU A 58 -3.39 7.72 -2.61
CA GLU A 58 -4.74 7.19 -2.43
C GLU A 58 -5.64 8.12 -1.63
N GLU A 59 -5.15 8.61 -0.48
CA GLU A 59 -5.88 9.48 0.44
C GLU A 59 -6.15 10.88 -0.14
N GLU A 60 -5.18 11.46 -0.85
CA GLU A 60 -5.20 12.85 -1.31
C GLU A 60 -5.66 12.99 -2.77
N VAL A 61 -5.58 11.92 -3.58
CA VAL A 61 -5.95 11.97 -5.01
C VAL A 61 -7.02 10.95 -5.36
N LEU A 62 -6.79 9.66 -5.13
CA LEU A 62 -7.66 8.60 -5.66
C LEU A 62 -9.04 8.56 -4.99
N ILE A 63 -9.08 8.51 -3.65
CA ILE A 63 -10.31 8.44 -2.86
C ILE A 63 -11.15 9.72 -3.06
N PRO A 64 -10.59 10.95 -3.01
CA PRO A 64 -11.33 12.17 -3.33
C PRO A 64 -11.93 12.17 -4.74
N LEU A 65 -11.20 11.62 -5.72
CA LEU A 65 -11.70 11.49 -7.08
C LEU A 65 -12.89 10.53 -7.16
N TYR A 66 -12.82 9.38 -6.49
CA TYR A 66 -13.93 8.45 -6.38
C TYR A 66 -15.18 9.10 -5.77
N LEU A 67 -15.02 9.76 -4.63
CA LEU A 67 -16.12 10.45 -3.92
C LEU A 67 -16.76 11.59 -4.73
N ARG A 68 -16.04 12.13 -5.74
CA ARG A 68 -16.59 13.13 -6.65
C ARG A 68 -17.57 12.54 -7.67
N PHE A 69 -17.35 11.29 -8.09
CA PHE A 69 -18.11 10.66 -9.18
C PHE A 69 -19.13 9.62 -8.70
N GLU A 70 -19.00 9.12 -7.47
CA GLU A 70 -19.94 8.18 -6.89
C GLU A 70 -20.92 8.89 -5.94
N ASN A 71 -22.22 8.73 -6.19
CA ASN A 71 -23.27 9.33 -5.36
C ASN A 71 -23.55 8.52 -4.09
N GLU A 72 -23.35 7.19 -4.16
CA GLU A 72 -23.53 6.28 -3.03
C GLU A 72 -22.24 5.47 -2.81
N PRO A 73 -21.16 6.11 -2.30
CA PRO A 73 -19.88 5.45 -2.17
C PRO A 73 -19.89 4.35 -1.11
N ASP A 74 -19.07 3.31 -1.30
CA ASP A 74 -18.86 2.27 -0.30
C ASP A 74 -18.02 2.82 0.86
N ILE A 75 -18.70 3.50 1.79
CA ILE A 75 -18.08 4.16 2.93
C ILE A 75 -17.38 3.18 3.87
N ASP A 76 -17.88 1.95 3.99
CA ASP A 76 -17.28 0.97 4.90
C ASP A 76 -16.00 0.39 4.30
N LEU A 77 -15.91 0.20 2.98
CA LEU A 77 -14.66 -0.12 2.31
C LEU A 77 -13.63 1.00 2.47
N ILE A 78 -14.02 2.26 2.25
CA ILE A 78 -13.11 3.42 2.42
C ILE A 78 -12.60 3.48 3.86
N LYS A 79 -13.47 3.34 4.86
CA LYS A 79 -13.06 3.30 6.27
C LYS A 79 -12.07 2.17 6.54
N LYS A 80 -12.28 0.98 5.96
CA LYS A 80 -11.39 -0.16 6.14
C LYS A 80 -10.00 0.12 5.58
N VAL A 81 -9.92 0.69 4.37
CA VAL A 81 -8.65 1.11 3.73
C VAL A 81 -7.91 2.12 4.62
N LEU A 82 -8.58 3.22 5.00
CA LEU A 82 -7.98 4.27 5.83
C LEU A 82 -7.59 3.78 7.23
N TYR A 83 -8.37 2.86 7.80
CA TYR A 83 -8.03 2.20 9.07
C TYR A 83 -6.73 1.39 8.94
N GLN A 84 -6.59 0.60 7.88
CA GLN A 84 -5.36 -0.16 7.62
C GLN A 84 -4.16 0.77 7.37
N HIS A 85 -4.34 1.89 6.67
CA HIS A 85 -3.27 2.90 6.52
C HIS A 85 -2.78 3.39 7.89
N ALA A 86 -3.71 3.79 8.76
CA ALA A 86 -3.39 4.30 10.08
C ALA A 86 -2.69 3.25 10.96
N GLU A 87 -3.15 2.00 10.90
CA GLU A 87 -2.55 0.87 11.63
C GLU A 87 -1.12 0.59 11.16
N ILE A 88 -0.90 0.49 9.84
CA ILE A 88 0.42 0.28 9.22
C ILE A 88 1.38 1.42 9.59
N ARG A 89 0.93 2.68 9.47
CA ARG A 89 1.70 3.88 9.87
C ARG A 89 2.12 3.79 11.35
N GLY A 90 1.19 3.39 12.23
CA GLY A 90 1.44 3.22 13.65
C GLY A 90 2.49 2.15 13.95
N MET A 91 2.37 0.97 13.34
CA MET A 91 3.34 -0.13 13.50
C MET A 91 4.73 0.26 13.02
N ILE A 92 4.84 0.92 11.86
CA ILE A 92 6.14 1.36 11.33
C ILE A 92 6.76 2.46 12.19
N ALA A 93 5.96 3.39 12.70
CA ALA A 93 6.44 4.42 13.62
C ALA A 93 6.99 3.81 14.93
N ALA A 94 6.31 2.80 15.49
CA ALA A 94 6.79 2.06 16.65
C ALA A 94 8.14 1.37 16.37
N ILE A 95 8.29 0.70 15.22
CA ILE A 95 9.53 0.06 14.77
C ILE A 95 10.67 1.08 14.65
N ARG A 96 10.43 2.25 14.06
CA ARG A 96 11.45 3.31 13.89
C ARG A 96 11.94 3.89 15.21
N ASN A 97 11.08 3.95 16.23
CA ASN A 97 11.40 4.52 17.54
C ASN A 97 12.17 3.57 18.47
N ASN A 98 12.89 2.57 17.92
CA ASN A 98 13.72 1.61 18.65
C ASN A 98 12.98 0.81 19.73
N GLN A 99 11.66 0.66 19.61
CA GLN A 99 11.01 -0.50 20.22
C GLN A 99 11.50 -1.69 19.40
N GLN A 100 12.36 -2.54 19.98
CA GLN A 100 12.80 -3.77 19.32
C GLN A 100 11.55 -4.55 18.92
N ALA A 101 11.18 -4.46 17.65
CA ALA A 101 10.04 -5.18 17.14
C ALA A 101 10.43 -6.65 17.10
N ASP A 102 9.73 -7.48 17.86
CA ASP A 102 9.96 -8.90 17.79
C ASP A 102 9.51 -9.45 16.42
N HIS A 103 9.84 -10.72 16.17
CA HIS A 103 9.44 -11.37 14.92
C HIS A 103 7.91 -11.42 14.76
N GLU A 104 7.15 -11.45 15.85
CA GLU A 104 5.69 -11.51 15.81
C GLU A 104 5.10 -10.20 15.29
N GLN A 105 5.56 -9.05 15.77
CA GLN A 105 5.15 -7.74 15.29
C GLN A 105 5.51 -7.53 13.81
N LEU A 106 6.69 -7.98 13.39
CA LEU A 106 7.09 -7.93 11.99
C LEU A 106 6.24 -8.86 11.11
N ASN A 107 5.96 -10.08 11.57
CA ASN A 107 5.05 -10.98 10.87
C ASN A 107 3.66 -10.36 10.72
N LEU A 108 3.09 -9.79 11.79
CA LEU A 108 1.79 -9.14 11.77
C LEU A 108 1.73 -8.01 10.74
N LEU A 109 2.75 -7.14 10.71
CA LEU A 109 2.86 -6.09 9.70
C LEU A 109 2.93 -6.66 8.28
N GLY A 110 3.68 -7.75 8.10
CA GLY A 110 3.75 -8.45 6.82
C GLY A 110 2.40 -8.99 6.35
N TYR A 111 1.61 -9.58 7.23
CA TYR A 111 0.24 -10.03 6.90
C TYR A 111 -0.68 -8.86 6.60
N LEU A 112 -0.61 -7.79 7.40
CA LEU A 112 -1.44 -6.60 7.22
C LEU A 112 -1.17 -5.92 5.88
N LEU A 113 0.10 -5.75 5.49
CA LEU A 113 0.48 -5.20 4.17
C LEU A 113 -0.05 -6.05 3.01
N GLU A 114 0.02 -7.38 3.10
CA GLU A 114 -0.54 -8.25 2.05
C GLU A 114 -2.07 -8.17 1.99
N GLU A 115 -2.74 -8.19 3.14
CA GLU A 115 -4.20 -8.06 3.20
C GLU A 115 -4.64 -6.74 2.59
N HIS A 116 -3.95 -5.65 2.94
CA HIS A 116 -4.22 -4.31 2.48
C HIS A 116 -4.09 -4.18 0.96
N VAL A 117 -2.95 -4.60 0.39
CA VAL A 117 -2.76 -4.63 -1.07
C VAL A 117 -3.86 -5.45 -1.76
N ARG A 118 -4.28 -6.57 -1.17
CA ARG A 118 -5.36 -7.40 -1.74
C ARG A 118 -6.72 -6.71 -1.67
N LEU A 119 -7.01 -5.98 -0.59
CA LEU A 119 -8.23 -5.20 -0.44
C LEU A 119 -8.32 -4.15 -1.55
N GLU A 120 -7.24 -3.44 -1.81
CA GLU A 120 -7.21 -2.39 -2.82
C GLU A 120 -7.33 -2.94 -4.23
N GLU A 121 -6.49 -3.92 -4.55
CA GLU A 121 -6.47 -4.52 -5.88
C GLU A 121 -7.80 -5.18 -6.26
N ARG A 122 -8.49 -5.79 -5.28
CA ARG A 122 -9.67 -6.63 -5.55
C ARG A 122 -11.01 -5.93 -5.27
N GLU A 123 -11.02 -4.93 -4.41
CA GLU A 123 -12.24 -4.28 -3.97
C GLU A 123 -12.21 -2.78 -4.28
N LEU A 124 -11.23 -2.02 -3.78
CA LEU A 124 -11.20 -0.57 -3.96
C LEU A 124 -11.02 -0.17 -5.43
N PHE A 125 -9.95 -0.61 -6.08
CA PHE A 125 -9.68 -0.18 -7.46
C PHE A 125 -10.80 -0.60 -8.43
N PRO A 126 -11.38 -1.82 -8.35
CA PRO A 126 -12.51 -2.18 -9.21
C PRO A 126 -13.78 -1.34 -9.03
N ILE A 127 -14.08 -0.82 -7.83
CA ILE A 127 -15.23 0.09 -7.67
C ILE A 127 -14.91 1.49 -8.22
N ILE A 128 -13.67 1.94 -8.06
CA ILE A 128 -13.23 3.23 -8.58
C ILE A 128 -13.20 3.22 -10.11
N GLU A 129 -12.72 2.14 -10.74
CA GLU A 129 -12.74 1.94 -12.20
C GLU A 129 -14.15 1.96 -12.79
N LYS A 130 -15.16 1.57 -12.01
CA LYS A 130 -16.56 1.59 -12.46
C LYS A 130 -17.19 2.97 -12.32
N ALA A 131 -16.83 3.72 -11.28
CA ALA A 131 -17.45 4.99 -10.96
C ALA A 131 -16.79 6.17 -11.69
N VAL A 132 -15.46 6.16 -11.83
CA VAL A 132 -14.69 7.31 -12.34
C VAL A 132 -14.48 7.18 -13.86
N PRO A 133 -14.85 8.17 -14.67
CA PRO A 133 -14.62 8.10 -16.11
C PRO A 133 -13.12 8.07 -16.47
N ASP A 134 -12.78 7.28 -17.49
CA ASP A 134 -11.40 6.97 -17.91
C ASP A 134 -10.48 8.20 -18.03
N ASN A 135 -10.98 9.30 -18.59
CA ASN A 135 -10.19 10.52 -18.78
C ASN A 135 -9.75 11.15 -17.44
N TYR A 136 -10.56 11.01 -16.38
CA TYR A 136 -10.22 11.52 -15.06
C TYR A 136 -9.27 10.58 -14.32
N LEU A 137 -9.40 9.26 -14.49
CA LEU A 137 -8.41 8.30 -13.99
C LEU A 137 -7.05 8.50 -14.65
N TYR A 138 -7.02 8.76 -15.96
CA TYR A 138 -5.79 9.06 -16.68
C TYR A 138 -5.15 10.37 -16.23
N GLN A 139 -5.95 11.41 -15.95
CA GLN A 139 -5.43 12.66 -15.39
C GLN A 139 -4.88 12.47 -13.98
N ALA A 140 -5.54 11.67 -13.15
CA ALA A 140 -5.12 11.39 -11.79
C ALA A 140 -3.75 10.72 -11.73
N SER A 141 -3.43 9.85 -12.71
CA SER A 141 -2.14 9.16 -12.76
C SER A 141 -0.94 10.09 -12.86
N GLY A 142 -1.13 11.31 -13.39
CA GLY A 142 -0.07 12.32 -13.45
C GLY A 142 0.22 13.01 -12.11
N ASN A 143 -0.62 12.79 -11.09
CA ASN A 143 -0.46 13.36 -9.75
C ASN A 143 0.11 12.36 -8.74
N PHE A 144 0.20 11.07 -9.10
CA PHE A 144 0.81 10.07 -8.24
C PHE A 144 2.32 10.26 -8.17
N HIS A 145 2.91 9.91 -7.04
CA HIS A 145 4.36 9.88 -6.93
C HIS A 145 4.93 8.81 -7.88
N LYS A 146 6.17 9.03 -8.31
CA LYS A 146 6.90 8.05 -9.12
C LYS A 146 7.52 7.01 -8.24
N ASP A 147 7.40 5.76 -8.64
CA ASP A 147 8.01 4.63 -7.96
C ASP A 147 9.53 4.80 -7.89
N SER A 148 10.12 4.75 -6.71
CA SER A 148 11.56 4.89 -6.53
C SER A 148 12.38 3.72 -7.09
N TYR A 149 11.73 2.59 -7.42
CA TYR A 149 12.38 1.39 -7.96
C TYR A 149 12.25 1.28 -9.48
N SER A 150 11.05 1.51 -10.03
CA SER A 150 10.82 1.43 -11.47
C SER A 150 10.99 2.77 -12.20
N GLY A 151 10.95 3.90 -11.48
CA GLY A 151 11.09 5.25 -12.03
C GLY A 151 9.92 5.72 -12.90
N TYR A 152 8.83 4.93 -12.93
CA TYR A 152 7.58 5.23 -13.61
C TYR A 152 6.59 5.91 -12.68
#